data_AF-A0A930YA23-F1
#
_entry.id   AF-A0A930YA23-F1
#
_cell.length_a   1.000
_cell.length_b   1.000
_cell.length_c   1.000
_cell.angle_alpha   90.00
_cell.angle_beta   90.00
_cell.angle_gamma   90.00
#
_symmetry.space_group_name_H-M   'P 1'
#
loop_
_entity.id
_entity.type
_entity.pdbx_description
1 polymer ?
#
loop_
_entity_poly.entity_id
_entity_poly.type
_entity_poly.pdbx_seq_one_letter_code
_entity_poly.pdbx_strand_id
1 'polypeptide(L)'
;MTPTNRLLAASSPAASLGAASPLAVMTDPLCVCVLDVLEHGARAVSQLVAEVSRRLGPSAGGPAFVTSRVALLVASGFVEASEPPPGSAAGAETVLTVAERRSCELLDALAEAVAEVRDAGDVQQEQDLVDALETAWAARDGRRSGLRGVDEFRASEAGRRHARRVAEGTLGQPGSPFAAG
;
A
#
# COMPACT_ATOMS: atom_id res chain seq x y z
N MET A 1 -5.51 -47.98 -15.07
CA MET A 1 -5.01 -47.69 -13.71
C MET A 1 -3.96 -46.61 -13.82
N THR A 2 -4.34 -45.37 -13.50
CA THR A 2 -3.50 -44.17 -13.60
C THR A 2 -3.12 -43.76 -12.19
N PRO A 3 -1.83 -43.60 -11.84
CA PRO A 3 -1.47 -42.88 -10.64
C PRO A 3 -1.33 -41.40 -10.99
N THR A 4 -2.36 -40.65 -10.59
CA THR A 4 -2.39 -39.20 -10.45
C THR A 4 -1.31 -38.79 -9.46
N ASN A 5 -0.21 -38.18 -9.91
CA ASN A 5 0.80 -37.64 -9.00
C ASN A 5 0.51 -36.18 -8.70
N ARG A 6 0.25 -35.99 -7.41
CA ARG A 6 -0.18 -34.79 -6.71
C ARG A 6 0.72 -33.58 -7.00
N LEU A 7 0.04 -32.47 -7.27
CA LEU A 7 0.46 -31.10 -6.95
C LEU A 7 1.24 -31.09 -5.63
N LEU A 8 2.56 -30.95 -5.73
CA LEU A 8 3.36 -30.36 -4.67
C LEU A 8 3.09 -28.86 -4.75
N ALA A 9 2.01 -28.45 -4.08
CA ALA A 9 1.83 -27.10 -3.60
C ALA A 9 3.08 -26.77 -2.78
N ALA A 10 3.99 -26.02 -3.37
CA ALA A 10 5.04 -25.35 -2.63
C ALA A 10 4.32 -24.45 -1.62
N SER A 11 4.36 -24.87 -0.36
CA SER A 11 3.80 -24.20 0.80
C SER A 11 4.22 -22.73 0.79
N SER A 12 3.29 -21.86 0.40
CA SER A 12 3.45 -20.42 0.45
C SER A 12 3.56 -19.97 1.90
N PRO A 13 4.55 -19.13 2.27
CA PRO A 13 4.40 -18.22 3.39
C PRO A 13 3.80 -16.91 2.85
N ALA A 14 2.73 -17.01 2.06
CA ALA A 14 1.84 -15.87 1.86
C ALA A 14 0.83 -15.97 2.99
N ALA A 15 1.24 -15.45 4.14
CA ALA A 15 0.33 -15.07 5.20
C ALA A 15 -0.89 -14.38 4.58
N SER A 16 -2.06 -14.60 5.16
CA SER A 16 -3.27 -13.83 4.90
C SER A 16 -2.95 -12.33 4.86
N LEU A 17 -2.65 -11.80 3.68
CA LEU A 17 -2.64 -10.37 3.41
C LEU A 17 -4.12 -10.00 3.36
N GLY A 18 -4.71 -9.81 4.55
CA GLY A 18 -6.02 -9.20 4.66
C GLY A 18 -6.01 -7.87 3.90
N ALA A 19 -7.13 -7.51 3.27
CA ALA A 19 -7.25 -6.22 2.60
C ALA A 19 -6.87 -5.11 3.60
N ALA A 20 -5.87 -4.31 3.28
CA ALA A 20 -5.53 -3.13 4.07
C ALA A 20 -6.63 -2.09 3.92
N SER A 21 -6.89 -1.33 4.99
CA SER A 21 -7.81 -0.19 4.92
C SER A 21 -7.29 0.84 3.90
N PRO A 22 -8.19 1.61 3.25
CA PRO A 22 -7.78 2.65 2.31
C PRO A 22 -6.78 3.64 2.93
N LEU A 23 -6.97 3.98 4.21
CA LEU A 23 -6.04 4.83 4.97
C LEU A 23 -4.63 4.23 5.06
N ALA A 24 -4.51 2.93 5.34
CA ALA A 24 -3.20 2.29 5.46
C ALA A 24 -2.45 2.27 4.11
N VAL A 25 -3.17 2.11 2.99
CA VAL A 25 -2.58 2.20 1.64
C VAL A 25 -2.13 3.62 1.34
N MET A 26 -2.97 4.61 1.61
CA MET A 26 -2.74 6.00 1.20
C MET A 26 -1.72 6.73 2.09
N THR A 27 -1.44 6.19 3.27
CA THR A 27 -0.38 6.65 4.19
C THR A 27 0.93 5.85 4.07
N ASP A 28 1.00 4.85 3.19
CA ASP A 28 2.22 4.09 2.92
C ASP A 28 2.97 4.68 1.71
N PRO A 29 4.16 5.29 1.90
CA PRO A 29 4.93 5.88 0.81
C PRO A 29 5.23 4.91 -0.34
N LEU A 30 5.37 3.61 -0.05
CA LEU A 30 5.65 2.60 -1.05
C LEU A 30 4.41 2.30 -1.89
N CYS A 31 3.23 2.19 -1.27
CA CYS A 31 1.97 2.01 -1.98
C CYS A 31 1.65 3.21 -2.87
N VAL A 32 1.83 4.44 -2.35
CA VAL A 32 1.61 5.67 -3.13
C VAL A 32 2.59 5.76 -4.31
N CYS A 33 3.86 5.39 -4.12
CA CYS A 33 4.84 5.35 -5.22
C CYS A 33 4.46 4.31 -6.29
N VAL A 34 3.98 3.12 -5.90
CA VAL A 34 3.51 2.11 -6.87
C VAL A 34 2.33 2.64 -7.68
N LEU A 35 1.35 3.28 -7.05
CA LEU A 35 0.21 3.89 -7.73
C LEU A 35 0.67 4.99 -8.72
N ASP A 36 1.57 5.87 -8.29
CA ASP A 36 2.13 6.90 -9.17
C ASP A 36 2.86 6.28 -10.38
N VAL A 37 3.63 5.21 -10.18
CA VAL A 37 4.33 4.53 -11.27
C VAL A 37 3.36 3.84 -12.26
N LEU A 38 2.26 3.27 -11.77
CA LEU A 38 1.19 2.70 -12.61
C LEU A 38 0.53 3.79 -13.46
N GLU A 39 0.22 4.95 -12.87
CA GLU A 39 -0.33 6.12 -13.57
C GLU A 39 0.60 6.62 -14.68
N HIS A 40 1.91 6.55 -14.47
CA HIS A 40 2.92 6.89 -15.49
C HIS A 40 3.16 5.78 -16.53
N GLY A 41 2.37 4.70 -16.50
CA GLY A 41 2.28 3.73 -17.60
C GLY A 41 3.03 2.43 -17.40
N ALA A 42 3.66 2.17 -16.24
CA ALA A 42 4.12 0.82 -15.92
C ALA A 42 2.90 -0.10 -15.78
N ARG A 43 2.99 -1.34 -16.29
CA ARG A 43 1.85 -2.28 -16.30
C ARG A 43 2.20 -3.67 -15.80
N ALA A 44 3.47 -3.98 -15.58
CA ALA A 44 3.92 -5.30 -15.12
C ALA A 44 4.63 -5.20 -13.76
N VAL A 45 4.56 -6.26 -12.96
CA VAL A 45 5.20 -6.30 -11.63
C VAL A 45 6.70 -6.03 -11.74
N SER A 46 7.36 -6.62 -12.74
CA SER A 46 8.79 -6.40 -13.00
C SER A 46 9.13 -4.92 -13.23
N GLN A 47 8.30 -4.21 -14.00
CA GLN A 47 8.45 -2.77 -14.27
C GLN A 47 8.23 -1.95 -13.00
N LEU A 48 7.19 -2.28 -12.22
CA LEU A 48 6.91 -1.61 -10.95
C LEU A 48 8.08 -1.77 -9.98
N VAL A 49 8.58 -3.00 -9.81
CA VAL A 49 9.74 -3.30 -8.95
C VAL A 49 10.95 -2.47 -9.38
N ALA A 50 11.27 -2.46 -10.68
CA ALA A 50 12.42 -1.73 -11.19
C ALA A 50 12.29 -0.22 -10.95
N GLU A 51 11.16 0.37 -11.31
CA GLU A 51 10.95 1.81 -11.24
C GLU A 51 10.81 2.32 -9.80
N VAL A 52 10.10 1.58 -8.95
CA VAL A 52 9.98 1.90 -7.52
C VAL A 52 11.33 1.77 -6.82
N SER A 53 12.11 0.72 -7.12
CA SER A 53 13.46 0.57 -6.58
C SER A 53 14.38 1.70 -7.04
N ARG A 54 14.21 2.17 -8.28
CA ARG A 54 14.95 3.33 -8.81
C ARG A 54 14.59 4.63 -8.09
N ARG A 55 13.31 4.85 -7.78
CA ARG A 55 12.80 6.08 -7.14
C ARG A 55 13.11 6.12 -5.65
N LEU A 56 12.82 5.04 -4.92
CA LEU A 56 12.90 5.01 -3.46
C LEU A 56 14.25 4.47 -2.95
N GLY A 57 15.04 3.83 -3.81
CA GLY A 57 16.34 3.27 -3.45
C GLY A 57 16.23 2.29 -2.27
N PRO A 58 17.13 2.38 -1.26
CA PRO A 58 17.07 1.52 -0.07
C PRO A 58 15.73 1.57 0.69
N SER A 59 15.03 2.70 0.63
CA SER A 59 13.75 2.90 1.33
C SER A 59 12.61 2.06 0.76
N ALA A 60 12.79 1.42 -0.41
CA ALA A 60 11.85 0.49 -1.02
C ALA A 60 11.74 -0.86 -0.28
N GLY A 61 12.68 -1.21 0.60
CA GLY A 61 12.68 -2.51 1.29
C GLY A 61 13.05 -3.71 0.41
N GLY A 62 13.47 -3.47 -0.83
CA GLY A 62 13.91 -4.48 -1.80
C GLY A 62 12.78 -5.11 -2.64
N PRO A 63 13.12 -5.86 -3.70
CA PRO A 63 12.16 -6.33 -4.70
C PRO A 63 10.99 -7.13 -4.15
N ALA A 64 11.24 -8.06 -3.22
CA ALA A 64 10.20 -8.91 -2.64
C ALA A 64 9.16 -8.10 -1.84
N PHE A 65 9.61 -7.02 -1.18
CA PHE A 65 8.72 -6.13 -0.43
C PHE A 65 7.88 -5.26 -1.37
N VAL A 66 8.44 -4.80 -2.49
CA VAL A 66 7.67 -4.09 -3.52
C VAL A 66 6.59 -5.01 -4.09
N THR A 67 6.93 -6.26 -4.43
CA THR A 67 5.95 -7.25 -4.93
C THR A 67 4.83 -7.50 -3.92
N SER A 68 5.13 -7.59 -2.62
CA SER A 68 4.09 -7.79 -1.60
C SER A 68 3.15 -6.59 -1.47
N ARG A 69 3.64 -5.36 -1.70
CA ARG A 69 2.78 -4.16 -1.76
C ARG A 69 1.92 -4.11 -3.02
N VAL A 70 2.44 -4.54 -4.16
CA VAL A 70 1.61 -4.70 -5.36
C VAL A 70 0.48 -5.69 -5.10
N ALA A 71 0.77 -6.84 -4.47
CA ALA A 71 -0.25 -7.81 -4.10
C ALA A 71 -1.28 -7.23 -3.11
N LEU A 72 -0.84 -6.42 -2.14
CA LEU A 72 -1.72 -5.71 -1.21
C LEU A 72 -2.65 -4.75 -1.95
N LEU A 73 -2.14 -3.95 -2.89
CA LEU A 73 -2.94 -3.01 -3.68
C LEU A 73 -4.01 -3.72 -4.53
N VAL A 74 -3.69 -4.89 -5.08
CA VAL A 74 -4.67 -5.73 -5.78
C VAL A 74 -5.73 -6.27 -4.81
N ALA A 75 -5.31 -6.82 -3.67
CA ALA A 75 -6.23 -7.34 -2.66
C ALA A 75 -7.15 -6.27 -2.06
N SER A 76 -6.65 -5.05 -1.85
CA SER A 76 -7.42 -3.89 -1.39
C SER A 76 -8.26 -3.24 -2.51
N GLY A 77 -8.06 -3.64 -3.77
CA GLY A 77 -8.84 -3.16 -4.90
C GLY A 77 -8.45 -1.79 -5.46
N PHE A 78 -7.26 -1.29 -5.12
CA PHE A 78 -6.69 -0.10 -5.77
C PHE A 78 -6.15 -0.41 -7.18
N VAL A 79 -5.80 -1.68 -7.43
CA VAL A 79 -5.22 -2.14 -8.68
C VAL A 79 -5.99 -3.34 -9.19
N GLU A 80 -6.33 -3.32 -10.47
CA GLU A 80 -6.88 -4.46 -11.19
C GLU A 80 -5.75 -5.26 -11.83
N ALA A 81 -5.85 -6.58 -11.72
CA ALA A 81 -4.92 -7.53 -12.30
C ALA A 81 -5.63 -8.33 -13.39
N SER A 82 -5.17 -8.17 -14.63
CA SER A 82 -5.68 -8.89 -15.80
C SER A 82 -4.69 -9.95 -16.23
N GLU A 83 -5.08 -11.22 -16.14
CA GLU A 83 -4.25 -12.33 -16.59
C GLU A 83 -4.01 -12.26 -18.11
N PRO A 84 -2.84 -12.72 -18.58
CA PRO A 84 -2.58 -12.81 -20.01
C PRO A 84 -3.62 -13.71 -20.70
N PRO A 85 -4.09 -13.36 -21.91
CA PRO A 85 -5.02 -14.20 -22.64
C PRO A 85 -4.42 -15.58 -22.94
N PRO A 86 -5.26 -16.64 -23.04
CA PRO A 86 -4.78 -17.98 -23.39
C PRO A 86 -4.08 -17.95 -24.75
N GLY A 87 -2.91 -18.60 -24.83
CA GLY A 87 -2.03 -18.57 -26.02
C GLY A 87 -0.99 -17.44 -26.02
N SER A 88 -0.93 -16.63 -24.98
CA SER A 88 0.18 -15.68 -24.77
C SER A 88 1.53 -16.38 -24.71
N ALA A 89 2.59 -15.64 -25.07
CA ALA A 89 3.96 -16.14 -25.01
C ALA A 89 4.32 -16.64 -23.60
N ALA A 90 5.17 -17.67 -23.53
CA ALA A 90 5.69 -18.15 -22.26
C ALA A 90 6.42 -17.00 -21.53
N GLY A 91 5.99 -16.69 -20.31
CA GLY A 91 6.50 -15.57 -19.53
C GLY A 91 5.74 -14.25 -19.69
N ALA A 92 4.58 -14.24 -20.37
CA ALA A 92 3.70 -13.07 -20.35
C ALA A 92 3.26 -12.76 -18.90
N GLU A 93 3.53 -11.53 -18.46
CA GLU A 93 3.16 -11.07 -17.13
C GLU A 93 1.70 -10.59 -17.09
N THR A 94 1.09 -10.70 -15.91
CA THR A 94 -0.19 -10.06 -15.59
C THR A 94 -0.11 -8.56 -15.83
N VAL A 95 -1.13 -8.01 -16.48
CA VAL A 95 -1.26 -6.58 -16.73
C VAL A 95 -1.95 -5.94 -15.53
N LEU A 96 -1.35 -4.89 -14.99
CA LEU A 96 -1.81 -4.13 -13.84
C LEU A 96 -2.30 -2.75 -14.26
N THR A 97 -3.46 -2.36 -13.77
CA THR A 97 -4.08 -1.06 -14.03
C THR A 97 -4.66 -0.47 -12.75
N VAL A 98 -4.62 0.86 -12.59
CA VAL A 98 -5.32 1.51 -11.47
C VAL A 98 -6.83 1.29 -11.64
N ALA A 99 -7.49 0.92 -10.55
CA ALA A 99 -8.93 0.68 -10.53
C ALA A 99 -9.69 2.01 -10.39
N GLU A 100 -9.66 2.87 -11.42
CA GLU A 100 -10.13 4.27 -11.37
C GLU A 100 -11.47 4.48 -10.63
N ARG A 101 -12.49 3.69 -10.97
CA ARG A 101 -13.82 3.79 -10.35
C ARG A 101 -13.78 3.47 -8.85
N ARG A 102 -13.04 2.42 -8.48
CA ARG A 102 -12.89 2.00 -7.10
C ARG A 102 -11.98 2.96 -6.34
N SER A 103 -11.03 3.60 -6.99
CA SER A 103 -10.19 4.64 -6.39
C SER A 103 -11.01 5.85 -5.92
N CYS A 104 -12.03 6.28 -6.66
CA CYS A 104 -12.95 7.32 -6.18
C CYS A 104 -13.70 6.90 -4.91
N GLU A 105 -14.28 5.70 -4.90
CA GLU A 105 -14.98 5.15 -3.73
C GLU A 105 -14.04 5.01 -2.51
N LEU A 106 -12.77 4.65 -2.75
CA LEU A 106 -11.74 4.53 -1.72
C LEU A 106 -11.29 5.91 -1.19
N LEU A 107 -11.31 6.96 -2.02
CA LEU A 107 -11.04 8.33 -1.60
C LEU A 107 -12.19 8.89 -0.77
N ASP A 108 -13.44 8.61 -1.14
CA ASP A 108 -14.62 8.98 -0.35
C ASP A 108 -14.59 8.29 1.02
N ALA A 109 -14.30 6.98 1.06
CA ALA A 109 -14.15 6.24 2.30
C ALA A 109 -12.98 6.75 3.17
N LEU A 110 -11.90 7.23 2.55
CA LEU A 110 -10.79 7.87 3.25
C LEU A 110 -11.22 9.20 3.88
N ALA A 111 -11.98 10.03 3.15
CA ALA A 111 -12.48 11.29 3.67
C ALA A 111 -13.46 11.08 4.83
N GLU A 112 -14.35 10.08 4.71
CA GLU A 112 -15.27 9.68 5.78
C GLU A 112 -14.53 9.23 7.04
N ALA A 113 -13.53 8.34 6.90
CA ALA A 113 -12.75 7.87 8.03
C ALA A 113 -11.96 8.99 8.73
N VAL A 114 -11.46 9.98 7.99
CA VAL A 114 -10.83 11.17 8.59
C VAL A 114 -11.86 12.04 9.32
N ALA A 115 -13.06 12.20 8.74
CA ALA A 115 -14.14 12.95 9.39
C ALA A 115 -14.61 12.28 10.69
N GLU A 116 -14.74 10.95 10.72
CA GLU A 116 -15.11 10.21 11.92
C GLU A 116 -14.10 10.40 13.06
N VAL A 117 -12.80 10.38 12.76
CA VAL A 117 -11.74 10.64 13.75
C VAL A 117 -11.85 12.05 14.31
N ARG A 118 -12.10 13.04 13.44
CA ARG A 118 -12.30 14.44 13.83
C ARG A 118 -13.54 14.61 14.70
N ASP A 119 -14.67 14.02 14.30
CA ASP A 119 -15.94 14.12 15.03
C ASP A 119 -15.88 13.43 16.40
N ALA A 120 -15.05 12.38 16.54
CA ALA A 120 -14.74 11.75 17.81
C ALA A 120 -13.80 12.58 18.71
N GLY A 121 -13.18 13.64 18.18
CA GLY A 121 -12.27 14.51 18.91
C GLY A 121 -10.88 13.92 19.17
N ASP A 122 -10.48 12.86 18.46
CA ASP A 122 -9.11 12.31 18.53
C ASP A 122 -8.15 13.14 17.66
N VAL A 123 -7.86 14.35 18.13
CA VAL A 123 -6.99 15.33 17.43
C VAL A 123 -5.59 14.77 17.17
N GLN A 124 -5.09 13.89 18.05
CA GLN A 124 -3.78 13.27 17.88
C GLN A 124 -3.77 12.32 16.69
N GLN A 125 -4.76 11.44 16.59
CA GLN A 125 -4.86 10.55 15.44
C GLN A 125 -5.12 11.31 14.14
N GLU A 126 -5.94 12.37 14.19
CA GLU A 126 -6.17 13.23 13.03
C GLU A 126 -4.84 13.81 12.51
N GLN A 127 -4.03 14.40 13.39
CA GLN A 127 -2.74 14.97 13.01
C GLN A 127 -1.77 13.89 12.52
N ASP A 128 -1.66 12.75 13.22
CA ASP A 128 -0.81 11.63 12.82
C ASP A 128 -1.18 11.12 11.41
N LEU A 129 -2.48 11.13 11.06
CA LEU A 129 -2.99 10.77 9.73
C LEU A 129 -2.61 11.79 8.67
N VAL A 130 -2.81 13.08 8.94
CA VAL A 130 -2.46 14.16 8.01
C VAL A 130 -0.96 14.15 7.74
N ASP A 131 -0.13 14.09 8.77
CA ASP A 131 1.33 14.03 8.65
C ASP A 131 1.77 12.82 7.81
N ALA A 132 1.16 11.65 8.05
CA ALA A 132 1.45 10.44 7.30
C ALA A 132 1.05 10.55 5.82
N LEU A 133 -0.12 11.13 5.52
CA LEU A 133 -0.60 11.37 4.17
C LEU A 133 0.35 12.32 3.43
N GLU A 134 0.64 13.48 4.00
CA GLU A 134 1.53 14.48 3.40
C GLU A 134 2.91 13.87 3.12
N THR A 135 3.44 13.14 4.08
CA THR A 135 4.75 12.49 3.98
C THR A 135 4.79 11.42 2.88
N ALA A 136 3.78 10.55 2.83
CA ALA A 136 3.68 9.51 1.81
C ALA A 136 3.58 10.11 0.39
N TRP A 137 2.77 11.14 0.23
CA TRP A 137 2.55 11.80 -1.05
C TRP A 137 3.71 12.68 -1.49
N ALA A 138 4.47 13.27 -0.56
CA ALA A 138 5.69 14.00 -0.86
C ALA A 138 6.82 13.09 -1.37
N ALA A 139 6.81 11.81 -1.01
CA ALA A 139 7.83 10.83 -1.39
C ALA A 139 7.51 10.05 -2.68
N ARG A 140 6.31 10.19 -3.24
CA ARG A 140 5.81 9.37 -4.37
C ARG A 140 6.69 9.37 -5.62
N ASP A 141 7.41 10.47 -5.86
CA ASP A 141 8.29 10.63 -7.02
C ASP A 141 9.76 10.29 -6.73
N GLY A 142 10.08 9.90 -5.49
CA GLY A 142 11.43 9.55 -5.07
C GLY A 142 12.36 10.75 -4.86
N ARG A 143 11.84 11.99 -4.77
CA ARG A 143 12.70 13.15 -4.46
C ARG A 143 13.33 13.01 -3.07
N ARG A 144 14.63 13.34 -2.99
CA ARG A 144 15.43 13.23 -1.75
C ARG A 144 14.80 13.93 -0.54
N SER A 145 14.18 15.10 -0.74
CA SER A 145 13.50 15.82 0.35
C SER A 145 12.28 15.06 0.87
N GLY A 146 11.48 14.46 -0.01
CA GLY A 146 10.33 13.63 0.36
C GLY A 146 10.76 12.35 1.10
N LEU A 147 11.77 11.65 0.57
CA LEU A 147 12.32 10.46 1.21
C LEU A 147 12.89 10.75 2.61
N ARG A 148 13.58 11.88 2.76
CA ARG A 148 14.06 12.33 4.07
C ARG A 148 12.89 12.60 5.03
N GLY A 149 11.81 13.23 4.56
CA GLY A 149 10.59 13.43 5.35
C GLY A 149 9.96 12.12 5.81
N VAL A 150 9.98 11.09 4.96
CA VAL A 150 9.53 9.73 5.34
C VAL A 150 10.36 9.15 6.49
N ASP A 151 11.68 9.26 6.41
CA ASP A 151 12.56 8.74 7.46
C ASP A 151 12.40 9.53 8.77
N GLU A 152 12.28 10.86 8.69
CA GLU A 152 12.02 11.74 9.83
C GLU A 152 10.66 11.44 10.48
N PHE A 153 9.60 11.28 9.69
CA PHE A 153 8.28 10.90 10.19
C PHE A 153 8.30 9.54 10.88
N ARG A 154 8.89 8.51 10.24
CA ARG A 154 9.01 7.16 10.84
C ARG A 154 9.79 7.16 12.16
N ALA A 155 10.77 8.05 12.30
CA ALA A 155 11.53 8.22 13.53
C ALA A 155 10.83 9.08 14.59
N SER A 156 9.77 9.82 14.23
CA SER A 156 8.99 10.64 15.15
C SER A 156 8.07 9.79 16.05
N GLU A 157 7.49 10.43 17.07
CA GLU A 157 6.48 9.78 17.90
C GLU A 157 5.17 9.54 17.15
N ALA A 158 4.76 10.51 16.32
CA ALA A 158 3.60 10.41 15.43
C ALA A 158 3.71 9.20 14.50
N GLY A 159 4.85 9.04 13.82
CA GLY A 159 5.09 7.89 12.95
C GLY A 159 5.09 6.55 13.68
N ARG A 160 5.57 6.49 14.93
CA ARG A 160 5.47 5.26 15.74
C ARG A 160 4.03 4.93 16.12
N ARG A 161 3.22 5.93 16.52
CA ARG A 161 1.79 5.74 16.82
C ARG A 161 1.02 5.32 15.57
N HIS A 162 1.26 5.97 14.44
CA HIS A 162 0.70 5.62 13.14
C HIS A 162 1.02 4.17 12.76
N ALA A 163 2.31 3.79 12.77
CA ALA A 163 2.74 2.44 12.42
C ALA A 163 2.11 1.37 13.32
N ARG A 164 1.95 1.68 14.61
CA ARG A 164 1.24 0.81 15.56
C ARG A 164 -0.23 0.63 15.20
N ARG A 165 -0.95 1.72 14.92
CA ARG A 165 -2.37 1.68 14.51
C ARG A 165 -2.58 0.91 13.20
N VAL A 166 -1.64 1.05 12.25
CA VAL A 166 -1.63 0.22 11.02
C VAL A 166 -1.47 -1.25 11.35
N ALA A 167 -0.52 -1.62 12.21
CA ALA A 167 -0.28 -3.00 12.60
C ALA A 167 -1.44 -3.62 13.39
N GLU A 168 -2.13 -2.82 14.21
CA GLU A 168 -3.31 -3.22 14.99
C GLU A 168 -4.60 -3.21 14.16
N GLY A 169 -4.59 -2.66 12.95
CA GLY A 169 -5.80 -2.51 12.12
C GLY A 169 -6.80 -1.47 12.65
N THR A 170 -6.35 -0.56 13.51
CA THR A 170 -7.16 0.46 14.19
C THR A 170 -7.01 1.85 13.57
N LEU A 171 -6.25 1.98 12.47
CA LEU A 171 -6.07 3.25 11.77
C LEU A 171 -7.40 3.74 11.18
N GLY A 172 -7.82 4.94 11.59
CA GLY A 172 -9.10 5.53 11.20
C GLY A 172 -10.26 5.21 12.14
N GLN A 173 -10.07 4.33 13.12
CA GLN A 173 -11.13 3.99 14.07
C GLN A 173 -11.16 4.98 15.24
N PRO A 174 -12.31 5.60 15.56
CA PRO A 174 -12.45 6.47 16.73
C PRO A 174 -12.37 5.67 18.04
N GLY A 175 -11.85 6.30 19.10
CA GLY A 175 -11.88 5.72 20.45
C GLY A 175 -10.87 4.61 20.71
N SER A 176 -9.77 4.55 19.93
CA SER A 176 -8.63 3.70 20.29
C SER A 176 -8.21 3.99 21.75
N PRO A 177 -7.88 2.98 22.58
CA PRO A 177 -7.73 3.10 24.04
C PRO A 177 -6.60 4.05 24.51
N PHE A 178 -5.98 4.76 23.59
CA PHE A 178 -4.86 5.67 23.79
C PHE A 178 -5.24 7.15 23.64
N ALA A 179 -6.51 7.48 23.35
CA ALA A 179 -7.01 8.85 23.31
C ALA A 179 -7.03 9.56 24.70
N ALA A 180 -6.70 8.81 25.77
CA ALA A 180 -6.46 9.36 27.09
C ALA A 180 -4.97 9.22 27.43
N GLY A 181 -4.18 10.25 27.13
CA GLY A 181 -2.77 10.36 27.49
C GLY A 181 -2.29 11.79 27.40
#